data_AF-A0A840UZ19-F1
#
_entry.id   AF-A0A840UZ19-F1
#
_cell.length_a   1.000
_cell.length_b   1.000
_cell.length_c   1.000
_cell.angle_alpha   90.00
_cell.angle_beta   90.00
_cell.angle_gamma   90.00
#
_symmetry.space_group_name_H-M   'P 1'
#
loop_
_entity.id
_entity.type
_entity.pdbx_description
1 polymer ?
#
loop_
_entity_poly.entity_id
_entity_poly.type
_entity_poly.pdbx_seq_one_letter_code
_entity_poly.pdbx_strand_id
1 'polypeptide(L)'
;MSDPFSHPDGVTQDTLRRCWEACWARARRPVEGILLPNDQATHIAERALRNASLSFKTFPGEGPFLATALEETARAAREGVALQRRDHRDPQLHHDPGDSRYERNLNLDRLQRRDAERGFHDREWNDLPPVLRPLALHTLSRKGIRGPDADEVFNDSLLELARERNDGGAPILDLTVFEELIPLHTRITGFRAIDWMRKKSAQKNRPNAGESFDALTDDPDHRKQFEDPNSDPDQATFERIYSECREDLTDLEWDLIYSLYVAQSAPVQDLLADDAFCRRHGIRTTASPSTKRRELLAKAEEALGKIRKSFQV
;
A
#
# COMPACT_ATOMS: atom_id res chain seq x y z
N MET A 1 -13.89 -28.54 -48.78
CA MET A 1 -14.88 -27.49 -48.48
C MET A 1 -14.51 -26.95 -47.12
N SER A 2 -13.84 -25.81 -47.13
CA SER A 2 -13.39 -25.09 -45.95
C SER A 2 -14.50 -24.15 -45.54
N ASP A 3 -14.94 -24.23 -44.30
CA ASP A 3 -15.96 -23.37 -43.73
C ASP A 3 -15.44 -21.91 -43.71
N PRO A 4 -16.07 -20.94 -44.39
CA PRO A 4 -15.56 -19.57 -44.50
C PRO A 4 -15.75 -18.74 -43.22
N PHE A 5 -16.18 -19.35 -42.11
CA PHE A 5 -16.41 -18.68 -40.82
C PHE A 5 -15.39 -19.01 -39.73
N SER A 6 -14.27 -19.65 -40.05
CA SER A 6 -13.14 -19.74 -39.12
C SER A 6 -12.42 -18.39 -39.05
N HIS A 7 -12.97 -17.47 -38.27
CA HIS A 7 -12.27 -16.25 -37.85
C HIS A 7 -11.04 -16.65 -37.00
N PRO A 8 -9.81 -16.27 -37.38
CA PRO A 8 -8.69 -16.33 -36.47
C PRO A 8 -8.87 -15.21 -35.43
N ASP A 9 -8.92 -15.58 -34.15
CA ASP A 9 -8.96 -14.73 -32.95
C ASP A 9 -10.25 -13.92 -32.69
N GLY A 10 -11.41 -14.55 -32.86
CA GLY A 10 -12.72 -13.97 -32.57
C GLY A 10 -13.06 -13.94 -31.07
N VAL A 11 -13.34 -12.76 -30.53
CA VAL A 11 -13.86 -12.56 -29.16
C VAL A 11 -15.10 -13.44 -28.95
N THR A 12 -15.04 -14.35 -27.98
CA THR A 12 -16.18 -15.23 -27.70
C THR A 12 -17.35 -14.44 -27.09
N GLN A 13 -18.58 -14.88 -27.33
CA GLN A 13 -19.75 -14.29 -26.65
C GLN A 13 -19.61 -14.34 -25.12
N ASP A 14 -18.94 -15.37 -24.60
CA ASP A 14 -18.66 -15.52 -23.18
C ASP A 14 -17.68 -14.46 -22.64
N THR A 15 -16.63 -14.14 -23.41
CA THR A 15 -15.71 -13.04 -23.10
C THR A 15 -16.44 -11.70 -23.06
N LEU A 16 -17.29 -11.40 -24.05
CA LEU A 16 -18.06 -10.14 -24.06
C LEU A 16 -19.02 -10.05 -22.87
N ARG A 17 -19.67 -11.14 -22.50
CA ARG A 17 -20.54 -11.21 -21.31
C ARG A 17 -19.75 -10.94 -20.02
N ARG A 18 -18.59 -11.56 -19.84
CA ARG A 18 -17.74 -11.35 -18.66
C ARG A 18 -17.24 -9.90 -18.58
N CYS A 19 -16.83 -9.32 -19.71
CA CYS A 19 -16.47 -7.91 -19.77
C CYS A 19 -17.64 -6.99 -19.41
N TRP A 20 -18.84 -7.31 -19.92
CA TRP A 20 -20.07 -6.61 -19.58
C TRP A 20 -20.37 -6.64 -18.07
N GLU A 21 -20.38 -7.83 -17.46
CA GLU A 21 -20.67 -8.00 -16.04
C GLU A 21 -19.67 -7.24 -15.16
N ALA A 22 -18.38 -7.30 -15.51
CA ALA A 22 -17.33 -6.58 -14.80
C ALA A 22 -17.48 -5.05 -14.92
N CYS A 23 -17.72 -4.54 -16.13
CA CYS A 23 -17.99 -3.12 -16.37
C CYS A 23 -19.27 -2.67 -15.65
N TRP A 24 -20.35 -3.44 -15.71
CA TRP A 24 -21.59 -3.09 -15.02
C TRP A 24 -21.40 -3.05 -13.50
N ALA A 25 -20.72 -4.04 -12.92
CA ALA A 25 -20.42 -4.07 -11.49
C ALA A 25 -19.56 -2.87 -11.07
N ARG A 26 -18.54 -2.53 -11.89
CA ARG A 26 -17.69 -1.36 -11.67
C ARG A 26 -18.46 -0.04 -11.83
N ALA A 27 -19.34 0.08 -12.83
CA ALA A 27 -20.17 1.25 -13.02
C ALA A 27 -21.10 1.47 -11.82
N ARG A 28 -21.67 0.38 -11.30
CA ARG A 28 -22.57 0.41 -10.15
C ARG A 28 -21.89 0.89 -8.86
N ARG A 29 -20.62 0.53 -8.68
CA ARG A 29 -19.80 0.86 -7.51
C ARG A 29 -18.42 1.35 -7.97
N PRO A 30 -18.34 2.59 -8.47
CA PRO A 30 -17.10 3.09 -9.06
C PRO A 30 -16.01 3.36 -8.03
N VAL A 31 -16.41 3.76 -6.83
CA VAL A 31 -15.61 3.92 -5.63
C VAL A 31 -16.43 3.42 -4.44
N GLU A 32 -15.76 2.90 -3.41
CA GLU A 32 -16.41 2.49 -2.17
C GLU A 32 -17.15 3.69 -1.54
N GLY A 33 -18.44 3.54 -1.23
CA GLY A 33 -19.32 4.60 -0.75
C GLY A 33 -20.24 5.22 -1.80
N ILE A 34 -20.12 4.81 -3.07
CA ILE A 34 -21.04 5.19 -4.16
C ILE A 34 -21.84 3.98 -4.63
N LEU A 35 -23.14 4.17 -4.81
CA LEU A 35 -24.05 3.19 -5.39
C LEU A 35 -24.95 3.83 -6.45
N LEU A 36 -24.72 3.49 -7.72
CA LEU A 36 -25.55 3.95 -8.83
C LEU A 36 -26.79 3.06 -9.05
N PRO A 37 -27.92 3.63 -9.54
CA PRO A 37 -29.06 2.87 -10.02
C PRO A 37 -28.70 1.92 -11.18
N ASN A 38 -29.45 0.83 -11.32
CA ASN A 38 -29.23 -0.20 -12.36
C ASN A 38 -29.12 0.40 -13.76
N ASP A 39 -30.09 1.24 -14.13
CA ASP A 39 -30.20 1.76 -15.50
C ASP A 39 -29.03 2.68 -15.84
N GLN A 40 -28.58 3.47 -14.87
CA GLN A 40 -27.42 4.33 -15.03
C GLN A 40 -26.13 3.51 -15.15
N ALA A 41 -25.96 2.47 -14.33
CA ALA A 41 -24.82 1.56 -14.41
C ALA A 41 -24.76 0.82 -15.76
N THR A 42 -25.91 0.35 -16.25
CA THR A 42 -26.06 -0.25 -17.59
C THR A 42 -25.60 0.72 -18.67
N HIS A 43 -26.14 1.94 -18.68
CA HIS A 43 -25.79 2.91 -19.73
C HIS A 43 -24.30 3.28 -19.73
N ILE A 44 -23.71 3.45 -18.54
CA ILE A 44 -22.28 3.73 -18.40
C ILE A 44 -21.42 2.56 -18.92
N ALA A 45 -21.76 1.33 -18.54
CA ALA A 45 -21.02 0.14 -18.97
C ALA A 45 -21.09 -0.06 -20.50
N GLU A 46 -22.25 0.15 -21.12
CA GLU A 46 -22.40 0.04 -22.58
C GLU A 46 -21.52 1.06 -23.30
N ARG A 47 -21.56 2.31 -22.82
CA ARG A 47 -20.77 3.39 -23.38
C ARG A 47 -19.27 3.13 -23.23
N ALA A 48 -18.83 2.65 -22.07
CA ALA A 48 -17.42 2.36 -21.81
C ALA A 48 -16.88 1.24 -22.68
N LEU A 49 -17.62 0.13 -22.84
CA LEU A 49 -17.23 -0.97 -23.73
C LEU A 49 -17.19 -0.52 -25.19
N ARG A 50 -18.17 0.29 -25.62
CA ARG A 50 -18.18 0.88 -26.96
C ARG A 50 -16.95 1.76 -27.16
N ASN A 51 -16.64 2.65 -26.23
CA ASN A 51 -15.48 3.53 -26.33
C ASN A 51 -14.17 2.73 -26.34
N ALA A 52 -14.04 1.73 -25.46
CA ALA A 52 -12.89 0.84 -25.44
C ALA A 52 -12.71 0.12 -26.79
N SER A 53 -13.79 -0.30 -27.45
CA SER A 53 -13.72 -0.92 -28.79
C SER A 53 -13.20 0.02 -29.87
N LEU A 54 -13.38 1.34 -29.70
CA LEU A 54 -12.90 2.36 -30.64
C LEU A 54 -11.42 2.72 -30.39
N SER A 55 -10.88 2.43 -29.21
CA SER A 55 -9.48 2.69 -28.84
C SER A 55 -8.48 1.78 -29.57
N PHE A 56 -8.94 0.67 -30.15
CA PHE A 56 -8.08 -0.32 -30.79
C PHE A 56 -8.42 -0.49 -32.27
N LYS A 57 -7.39 -0.43 -33.13
CA LYS A 57 -7.52 -0.73 -34.57
C LYS A 57 -7.76 -2.23 -34.83
N THR A 58 -7.21 -3.07 -33.98
CA THR A 58 -7.37 -4.54 -33.95
C THR A 58 -7.56 -4.98 -32.52
N PHE A 59 -8.38 -5.99 -32.27
CA PHE A 59 -8.72 -6.42 -30.90
C PHE A 59 -7.45 -6.84 -30.13
N PRO A 60 -7.16 -6.26 -28.95
CA PRO A 60 -5.87 -6.44 -28.27
C PRO A 60 -5.80 -7.71 -27.39
N GLY A 61 -6.82 -8.57 -27.41
CA GLY A 61 -7.02 -9.66 -26.46
C GLY A 61 -7.89 -9.27 -25.28
N GLU A 62 -8.43 -10.27 -24.55
CA GLU A 62 -9.43 -10.07 -23.49
C GLU A 62 -8.93 -9.16 -22.35
N GLY A 63 -7.73 -9.44 -21.82
CA GLY A 63 -7.17 -8.69 -20.68
C GLY A 63 -6.97 -7.19 -20.95
N PRO A 64 -6.22 -6.81 -22.00
CA PRO A 64 -6.01 -5.39 -22.33
C PRO A 64 -7.32 -4.66 -22.64
N PHE A 65 -8.24 -5.30 -23.37
CA PHE A 65 -9.56 -4.72 -23.66
C PHE A 65 -10.36 -4.46 -22.38
N LEU A 66 -10.43 -5.46 -21.48
CA LEU A 66 -11.15 -5.36 -20.22
C LEU A 66 -10.54 -4.28 -19.32
N ALA A 67 -9.22 -4.19 -19.23
CA ALA A 67 -8.55 -3.17 -18.44
C ALA A 67 -8.93 -1.76 -18.90
N THR A 68 -8.85 -1.48 -20.21
CA THR A 68 -9.28 -0.20 -20.79
C THR A 68 -10.76 0.06 -20.53
N ALA A 69 -11.63 -0.93 -20.73
CA ALA A 69 -13.06 -0.78 -20.51
C ALA A 69 -13.39 -0.48 -19.03
N LEU A 70 -12.71 -1.12 -18.08
CA LEU A 70 -12.91 -0.89 -16.63
C LEU A 70 -12.40 0.50 -16.20
N GLU A 71 -11.28 0.95 -16.73
CA GLU A 71 -10.76 2.30 -16.48
C GLU A 71 -11.73 3.37 -17.01
N GLU A 72 -12.17 3.21 -18.25
CA GLU A 72 -13.18 4.07 -18.87
C GLU A 72 -14.49 4.09 -18.08
N THR A 73 -14.95 2.92 -17.65
CA THR A 73 -16.15 2.77 -16.83
C THR A 73 -16.03 3.53 -15.50
N ALA A 74 -14.93 3.31 -14.77
CA ALA A 74 -14.73 3.92 -13.46
C ALA A 74 -14.58 5.44 -13.56
N ARG A 75 -13.89 5.95 -14.59
CA ARG A 75 -13.81 7.38 -14.87
C ARG A 75 -15.18 7.97 -15.20
N ALA A 76 -15.88 7.41 -16.19
CA ALA A 76 -17.19 7.87 -16.63
C ALA A 76 -18.23 7.89 -15.51
N ALA A 77 -18.23 6.87 -14.65
CA ALA A 77 -19.14 6.80 -13.51
C ALA A 77 -18.84 7.88 -12.46
N ARG A 78 -17.57 8.08 -12.07
CA ARG A 78 -17.17 9.13 -11.11
C ARG A 78 -17.48 10.52 -11.63
N GLU A 79 -17.12 10.82 -12.87
CA GLU A 79 -17.40 12.12 -13.50
C GLU A 79 -18.91 12.37 -13.60
N GLY A 80 -19.70 11.35 -13.94
CA GLY A 80 -21.15 11.44 -13.98
C GLY A 80 -21.77 11.73 -12.61
N VAL A 81 -21.29 11.06 -11.55
CA VAL A 81 -21.72 11.34 -10.17
C VAL A 81 -21.36 12.77 -9.77
N ALA A 82 -20.10 13.20 -10.01
CA ALA A 82 -19.65 14.54 -9.68
C ALA A 82 -20.50 15.62 -10.38
N LEU A 83 -20.80 15.44 -11.66
CA LEU A 83 -21.67 16.34 -12.42
C LEU A 83 -23.08 16.41 -11.82
N GLN A 84 -23.70 15.26 -11.55
CA GLN A 84 -25.04 15.23 -10.98
C GLN A 84 -25.10 15.86 -9.58
N ARG A 85 -24.09 15.63 -8.73
CA ARG A 85 -23.99 16.28 -7.42
C ARG A 85 -23.88 17.80 -7.54
N ARG A 86 -23.17 18.31 -8.56
CA ARG A 86 -23.08 19.75 -8.87
C ARG A 86 -24.41 20.32 -9.35
N ASP A 87 -25.06 19.64 -10.29
CA ASP A 87 -26.33 20.07 -10.88
C ASP A 87 -27.46 20.10 -9.85
N HIS A 88 -27.54 19.08 -9.01
CA HIS A 88 -28.54 18.96 -7.94
C HIS A 88 -28.13 19.67 -6.64
N ARG A 89 -26.87 20.11 -6.53
CA ARG A 89 -26.27 20.70 -5.32
C ARG A 89 -26.40 19.81 -4.08
N ASP A 90 -26.32 18.51 -4.27
CA ASP A 90 -26.45 17.50 -3.21
C ASP A 90 -25.22 16.58 -3.18
N PRO A 91 -24.31 16.77 -2.21
CA PRO A 91 -23.15 15.88 -2.03
C PRO A 91 -23.51 14.42 -1.68
N GLN A 92 -24.74 14.16 -1.19
CA GLN A 92 -25.20 12.83 -0.82
C GLN A 92 -25.80 12.05 -1.99
N LEU A 93 -26.01 12.68 -3.15
CA LEU A 93 -26.60 11.99 -4.29
C LEU A 93 -25.72 10.77 -4.66
N HIS A 94 -26.36 9.61 -4.76
CA HIS A 94 -25.72 8.29 -4.98
C HIS A 94 -24.76 7.81 -3.89
N HIS A 95 -24.78 8.43 -2.70
CA HIS A 95 -24.10 7.85 -1.54
C HIS A 95 -24.72 6.49 -1.22
N ASP A 96 -23.88 5.48 -1.01
CA ASP A 96 -24.35 4.13 -0.67
C ASP A 96 -24.97 4.14 0.73
N PRO A 97 -26.27 3.83 0.88
CA PRO A 97 -26.90 3.76 2.20
C PRO A 97 -26.29 2.71 3.13
N GLY A 98 -25.55 1.74 2.58
CA GLY A 98 -24.81 0.74 3.36
C GLY A 98 -23.42 1.19 3.84
N ASP A 99 -22.92 2.35 3.40
CA ASP A 99 -21.64 2.87 3.86
C ASP A 99 -21.79 3.60 5.19
N SER A 100 -21.21 3.02 6.24
CA SER A 100 -21.29 3.54 7.61
C SER A 100 -19.94 4.03 8.13
N ARG A 101 -18.94 4.22 7.26
CA ARG A 101 -17.59 4.65 7.67
C ARG A 101 -17.58 6.08 8.20
N TYR A 102 -18.54 6.90 7.76
CA TYR A 102 -18.75 8.28 8.18
C TYR A 102 -20.23 8.66 7.97
N GLU A 103 -20.68 9.76 8.57
CA GLU A 103 -22.11 10.12 8.61
C GLU A 103 -22.65 10.66 7.27
N ARG A 104 -21.87 11.49 6.59
CA ARG A 104 -22.29 12.15 5.34
C ARG A 104 -21.09 12.59 4.50
N ASN A 105 -21.29 12.66 3.18
CA ASN A 105 -20.31 13.28 2.30
C ASN A 105 -20.17 14.79 2.58
N LEU A 106 -18.95 15.32 2.51
CA LEU A 106 -18.74 16.77 2.47
C LEU A 106 -18.81 17.29 1.05
N ASN A 107 -19.02 18.60 0.91
CA ASN A 107 -19.03 19.27 -0.38
C ASN A 107 -17.60 19.40 -0.92
N LEU A 108 -17.23 18.50 -1.83
CA LEU A 108 -15.90 18.47 -2.43
C LEU A 108 -15.55 19.78 -3.16
N ASP A 109 -16.50 20.41 -3.88
CA ASP A 109 -16.21 21.65 -4.61
C ASP A 109 -15.86 22.81 -3.66
N ARG A 110 -16.40 22.81 -2.44
CA ARG A 110 -16.04 23.77 -1.40
C ARG A 110 -14.66 23.46 -0.81
N LEU A 111 -14.34 22.18 -0.61
CA LEU A 111 -12.99 21.76 -0.18
C LEU A 111 -11.92 22.12 -1.21
N GLN A 112 -12.23 22.00 -2.50
CA GLN A 112 -11.34 22.29 -3.62
C GLN A 112 -11.27 23.78 -3.98
N ARG A 113 -12.11 24.63 -3.38
CA ARG A 113 -12.10 26.07 -3.66
C ARG A 113 -10.84 26.71 -3.07
N ARG A 114 -9.90 27.04 -3.96
CA ARG A 114 -8.67 27.78 -3.64
C ARG A 114 -8.91 29.27 -3.74
N ASP A 115 -8.52 29.98 -2.68
CA ASP A 115 -8.39 31.43 -2.67
C ASP A 115 -6.96 31.83 -2.99
N ALA A 116 -6.80 32.93 -3.74
CA ALA A 116 -5.49 33.37 -4.21
C ALA A 116 -4.56 33.84 -3.06
N GLU A 117 -5.12 34.36 -1.97
CA GLU A 117 -4.34 34.89 -0.85
C GLU A 117 -4.33 33.93 0.34
N ARG A 118 -5.46 33.25 0.58
CA ARG A 118 -5.68 32.43 1.78
C ARG A 118 -5.57 30.93 1.52
N GLY A 119 -5.37 30.51 0.27
CA GLY A 119 -5.36 29.10 -0.11
C GLY A 119 -6.70 28.42 0.16
N PHE A 120 -6.65 27.18 0.66
CA PHE A 120 -7.83 26.40 1.02
C PHE A 120 -8.33 26.78 2.41
N HIS A 121 -9.42 27.55 2.48
CA HIS A 121 -9.89 28.13 3.74
C HIS A 121 -11.41 28.05 3.94
N ASP A 122 -12.12 27.35 3.05
CA ASP A 122 -13.56 27.17 3.18
C ASP A 122 -13.88 26.43 4.50
N ARG A 123 -14.96 26.84 5.18
CA ARG A 123 -15.39 26.24 6.46
C ARG A 123 -15.65 24.74 6.36
N GLU A 124 -15.92 24.22 5.18
CA GLU A 124 -16.09 22.78 4.92
C GLU A 124 -14.87 21.96 5.42
N TRP A 125 -13.67 22.56 5.43
CA TRP A 125 -12.46 21.91 5.96
C TRP A 125 -12.56 21.55 7.45
N ASN A 126 -13.36 22.27 8.22
CA ASN A 126 -13.54 22.00 9.66
C ASN A 126 -14.30 20.70 9.93
N ASP A 127 -15.03 20.19 8.93
CA ASP A 127 -15.80 18.95 9.04
C ASP A 127 -15.00 17.72 8.59
N LEU A 128 -13.77 17.91 8.07
CA LEU A 128 -12.88 16.80 7.69
C LEU A 128 -12.36 15.97 8.87
N PRO A 129 -11.93 16.56 10.00
CA PRO A 129 -11.37 15.77 11.08
C PRO A 129 -12.33 14.72 11.66
N PRO A 130 -13.63 15.01 11.90
CA PRO A 130 -14.59 13.99 12.31
C PRO A 130 -14.68 12.78 11.36
N VAL A 131 -14.54 13.01 10.06
CA VAL A 131 -14.59 11.94 9.03
C VAL A 131 -13.28 11.16 9.00
N LEU A 132 -12.14 11.85 8.96
CA LEU A 132 -10.85 11.23 8.65
C LEU A 132 -10.12 10.70 9.89
N ARG A 133 -10.32 11.32 11.06
CA ARG A 133 -9.57 10.99 12.29
C ARG A 133 -9.78 9.53 12.74
N PRO A 134 -11.01 8.98 12.80
CA PRO A 134 -11.20 7.59 13.22
C PRO A 134 -10.44 6.60 12.33
N LEU A 135 -10.47 6.83 11.01
CA LEU A 135 -9.82 5.99 10.00
C LEU A 135 -8.28 6.10 10.06
N ALA A 136 -7.78 7.33 10.26
CA ALA A 136 -6.36 7.60 10.39
C ALA A 136 -5.78 7.01 11.67
N LEU A 137 -6.44 7.20 12.82
CA LEU A 137 -5.99 6.65 14.09
C LEU A 137 -6.01 5.12 14.09
N HIS A 138 -6.99 4.49 13.44
CA HIS A 138 -6.98 3.04 13.25
C HIS A 138 -5.74 2.59 12.44
N THR A 139 -5.41 3.31 11.35
CA THR A 139 -4.24 3.03 10.52
C THR A 139 -2.92 3.23 11.27
N LEU A 140 -2.81 4.31 12.07
CA LEU A 140 -1.64 4.64 12.86
C LEU A 140 -1.42 3.66 14.03
N SER A 141 -2.51 3.24 14.68
CA SER A 141 -2.46 2.25 15.77
C SER A 141 -1.90 0.90 15.31
N ARG A 142 -2.26 0.45 14.10
CA ARG A 142 -1.68 -0.77 13.48
C ARG A 142 -0.18 -0.63 13.20
N LYS A 143 0.31 0.60 13.02
CA LYS A 143 1.73 0.93 12.86
C LYS A 143 2.43 1.26 14.20
N GLY A 144 1.77 1.05 15.33
CA GLY A 144 2.33 1.30 16.66
C GLY A 144 2.42 2.77 17.07
N ILE A 145 1.82 3.69 16.30
CA ILE A 145 1.77 5.13 16.61
C ILE A 145 0.47 5.43 17.35
N ARG A 146 0.55 5.98 18.57
CA ARG A 146 -0.62 6.15 19.47
C ARG A 146 -0.54 7.46 20.24
N GLY A 147 -1.69 7.88 20.78
CA GLY A 147 -1.77 9.05 21.66
C GLY A 147 -1.35 10.34 20.94
N PRO A 148 -0.62 11.24 21.61
CA PRO A 148 -0.20 12.52 21.04
C PRO A 148 0.57 12.41 19.73
N ASP A 149 1.41 11.39 19.59
CA ASP A 149 2.18 11.13 18.36
C ASP A 149 1.25 10.84 17.16
N ALA A 150 0.14 10.12 17.41
CA ALA A 150 -0.82 9.82 16.36
C ALA A 150 -1.63 11.05 15.96
N ASP A 151 -1.95 11.92 16.92
CA ASP A 151 -2.61 13.20 16.65
C ASP A 151 -1.69 14.16 15.88
N GLU A 152 -0.39 14.18 16.17
CA GLU A 152 0.60 14.94 15.38
C GLU A 152 0.63 14.46 13.92
N VAL A 153 0.82 13.15 13.71
CA VAL A 153 0.88 12.58 12.36
C VAL A 153 -0.43 12.80 11.58
N PHE A 154 -1.56 12.73 12.27
CA PHE A 154 -2.87 13.03 11.69
C PHE A 154 -3.01 14.50 11.26
N ASN A 155 -2.59 15.45 12.10
CA ASN A 155 -2.62 16.86 11.74
C ASN A 155 -1.69 17.15 10.55
N ASP A 156 -0.51 16.55 10.52
CA ASP A 156 0.42 16.64 9.40
C ASP A 156 -0.18 16.04 8.10
N SER A 157 -0.92 14.93 8.20
CA SER A 157 -1.57 14.32 7.03
C SER A 157 -2.75 15.15 6.51
N LEU A 158 -3.48 15.84 7.39
CA LEU A 158 -4.52 16.80 6.99
C LEU A 158 -3.93 18.00 6.24
N LEU A 159 -2.84 18.58 6.76
CA LEU A 159 -2.16 19.70 6.09
C LEU A 159 -1.63 19.32 4.71
N GLU A 160 -1.18 18.07 4.54
CA GLU A 160 -0.67 17.59 3.26
C GLU A 160 -1.74 17.57 2.16
N LEU A 161 -3.03 17.41 2.50
CA LEU A 161 -4.12 17.47 1.51
C LEU A 161 -4.19 18.81 0.77
N ALA A 162 -3.84 19.89 1.47
CA ALA A 162 -3.86 21.26 0.98
C ALA A 162 -2.48 21.75 0.49
N ARG A 163 -1.43 20.95 0.67
CA ARG A 163 -0.06 21.36 0.36
C ARG A 163 0.16 21.45 -1.14
N GLU A 164 0.62 22.61 -1.58
CA GLU A 164 1.01 22.84 -2.97
C GLU A 164 2.22 22.00 -3.35
N ARG A 165 2.11 21.33 -4.49
CA ARG A 165 3.16 20.57 -5.15
C ARG A 165 3.93 21.47 -6.12
N ASN A 166 5.04 20.97 -6.65
CA ASN A 166 5.90 21.70 -7.59
C ASN A 166 5.18 22.07 -8.91
N ASP A 167 4.10 21.37 -9.25
CA ASP A 167 3.25 21.64 -10.41
C ASP A 167 2.15 22.68 -10.15
N GLY A 168 2.09 23.25 -8.95
CA GLY A 168 1.09 24.24 -8.53
C GLY A 168 -0.27 23.65 -8.13
N GLY A 169 -0.42 22.32 -8.16
CA GLY A 169 -1.59 21.59 -7.68
C GLY A 169 -1.50 21.22 -6.20
N ALA A 170 -2.61 20.71 -5.63
CA ALA A 170 -2.66 20.15 -4.28
C ALA A 170 -3.45 18.84 -4.30
N PRO A 171 -3.15 17.86 -3.42
CA PRO A 171 -3.81 16.55 -3.46
C PRO A 171 -5.34 16.59 -3.42
N ILE A 172 -5.93 17.54 -2.71
CA ILE A 172 -7.40 17.71 -2.67
C ILE A 172 -8.00 17.98 -4.06
N LEU A 173 -7.25 18.59 -4.98
CA LEU A 173 -7.69 18.93 -6.33
C LEU A 173 -7.72 17.73 -7.28
N ASP A 174 -7.05 16.63 -6.94
CA ASP A 174 -7.00 15.42 -7.77
C ASP A 174 -8.31 14.60 -7.68
N LEU A 175 -9.15 14.89 -6.69
CA LEU A 175 -10.37 14.13 -6.42
C LEU A 175 -11.48 14.52 -7.40
N THR A 176 -12.19 13.51 -7.91
CA THR A 176 -13.40 13.69 -8.72
C THR A 176 -14.65 13.63 -7.83
N VAL A 177 -14.66 12.75 -6.84
CA VAL A 177 -15.77 12.57 -5.88
C VAL A 177 -15.23 12.50 -4.45
N PHE A 178 -16.04 12.88 -3.46
CA PHE A 178 -15.61 12.99 -2.06
C PHE A 178 -15.07 11.67 -1.50
N GLU A 179 -15.67 10.55 -1.86
CA GLU A 179 -15.33 9.20 -1.39
C GLU A 179 -13.86 8.82 -1.65
N GLU A 180 -13.23 9.42 -2.66
CA GLU A 180 -11.83 9.20 -3.00
C GLU A 180 -10.87 9.84 -1.99
N LEU A 181 -11.37 10.75 -1.15
CA LEU A 181 -10.59 11.37 -0.09
C LEU A 181 -10.12 10.34 0.94
N ILE A 182 -10.92 9.33 1.24
CA ILE A 182 -10.57 8.30 2.23
C ILE A 182 -9.32 7.51 1.82
N PRO A 183 -9.28 6.86 0.64
CA PRO A 183 -8.08 6.14 0.22
C PRO A 183 -6.89 7.09 -0.01
N LEU A 184 -7.11 8.32 -0.48
CA LEU A 184 -6.05 9.32 -0.60
C LEU A 184 -5.43 9.66 0.76
N HIS A 185 -6.26 10.04 1.74
CA HIS A 185 -5.81 10.42 3.07
C HIS A 185 -5.16 9.24 3.81
N THR A 186 -5.68 8.03 3.63
CA THR A 186 -5.07 6.80 4.18
C THR A 186 -3.65 6.60 3.65
N ARG A 187 -3.44 6.82 2.35
CA ARG A 187 -2.10 6.77 1.72
C ARG A 187 -1.17 7.83 2.28
N ILE A 188 -1.63 9.09 2.37
CA ILE A 188 -0.87 10.21 2.94
C ILE A 188 -0.49 9.92 4.39
N THR A 189 -1.45 9.45 5.20
CA THR A 189 -1.22 9.06 6.61
C THR A 189 -0.16 7.97 6.70
N GLY A 190 -0.21 6.98 5.80
CA GLY A 190 0.80 5.91 5.71
C GLY A 190 2.20 6.46 5.46
N PHE A 191 2.38 7.37 4.50
CA PHE A 191 3.67 8.01 4.25
C PHE A 191 4.15 8.88 5.41
N ARG A 192 3.25 9.64 6.04
CA ARG A 192 3.58 10.46 7.21
C ARG A 192 3.98 9.62 8.42
N ALA A 193 3.35 8.46 8.61
CA ALA A 193 3.75 7.51 9.64
C ALA A 193 5.19 7.01 9.42
N ILE A 194 5.57 6.71 8.17
CA ILE A 194 6.94 6.30 7.82
C ILE A 194 7.94 7.42 8.11
N ASP A 195 7.63 8.65 7.68
CA ASP A 195 8.48 9.82 7.95
C ASP A 195 8.68 10.04 9.46
N TRP A 196 7.60 9.92 10.23
CA TRP A 196 7.64 10.04 11.68
C TRP A 196 8.53 8.95 12.31
N MET A 197 8.39 7.69 11.89
CA MET A 197 9.23 6.59 12.37
C MET A 197 10.71 6.80 12.03
N ARG A 198 11.01 7.33 10.82
CA ARG A 198 12.39 7.70 10.42
C ARG A 198 12.94 8.81 11.30
N LYS A 199 12.16 9.87 11.58
CA LYS A 199 12.55 10.97 12.48
C LYS A 199 12.81 10.48 13.90
N LYS A 200 11.92 9.64 14.44
CA LYS A 200 12.07 9.06 15.78
C LYS A 200 13.33 8.19 15.89
N SER A 201 13.61 7.40 14.86
CA SER A 201 14.84 6.59 14.80
C SER A 201 16.10 7.45 14.72
N ALA A 202 16.07 8.53 13.93
CA ALA A 202 17.17 9.49 13.85
C ALA A 202 17.39 10.29 15.14
N GLN A 203 16.32 10.60 15.89
CA GLN A 203 16.40 11.25 17.20
C GLN A 203 17.01 10.33 18.27
N LYS A 204 16.64 9.03 18.27
CA LYS A 204 17.29 8.03 19.12
C LYS A 204 18.78 7.87 18.82
N ASN A 205 19.19 8.05 17.56
CA ASN A 205 20.59 7.97 17.13
C ASN A 205 21.39 9.29 17.28
N ARG A 206 20.91 10.28 18.05
CA ARG A 206 21.69 11.49 18.33
C ARG A 206 22.78 11.18 19.36
N PRO A 207 24.04 11.63 19.14
CA PRO A 207 25.18 11.31 20.02
C PRO A 207 25.11 11.88 21.45
N ASN A 208 24.03 12.58 21.82
CA ASN A 208 23.81 13.14 23.15
C ASN A 208 22.60 12.55 23.90
N ALA A 209 21.88 11.58 23.32
CA ALA A 209 20.91 10.77 24.05
C ALA A 209 21.59 9.45 24.40
N GLY A 210 22.30 9.43 25.52
CA GLY A 210 22.91 8.20 26.04
C GLY A 210 21.82 7.22 26.46
N GLU A 211 21.37 6.37 25.54
CA GLU A 211 21.00 5.00 25.89
C GLU A 211 22.22 4.14 25.59
N SER A 212 22.83 3.64 26.67
CA SER A 212 23.94 2.69 26.61
C SER A 212 23.57 1.53 25.68
N PHE A 213 24.53 1.11 24.88
CA PHE A 213 24.47 -0.09 24.05
C PHE A 213 24.30 -1.38 24.88
N ASP A 214 24.26 -1.28 26.21
CA ASP A 214 23.85 -2.35 27.12
C ASP A 214 22.36 -2.73 26.96
N ALA A 215 21.49 -1.81 26.51
CA ALA A 215 20.06 -2.09 26.32
C ALA A 215 19.75 -2.97 25.08
N LEU A 216 20.75 -3.21 24.22
CA LEU A 216 20.65 -4.10 23.06
C LEU A 216 21.07 -5.55 23.37
N THR A 217 21.56 -5.80 24.59
CA THR A 217 22.01 -7.13 25.03
C THR A 217 21.21 -7.71 26.20
N ASP A 218 20.41 -6.90 26.89
CA ASP A 218 19.80 -7.28 28.18
C ASP A 218 18.34 -7.77 28.12
N ASP A 219 17.68 -7.78 26.97
CA ASP A 219 16.34 -8.39 26.84
C ASP A 219 16.38 -9.68 25.98
N PRO A 220 16.50 -10.86 26.62
CA PRO A 220 16.57 -12.14 25.92
C PRO A 220 15.27 -12.56 25.20
N ASP A 221 14.14 -11.87 25.44
CA ASP A 221 12.82 -12.30 24.98
C ASP A 221 12.30 -11.57 23.72
N HIS A 222 12.97 -10.52 23.23
CA HIS A 222 12.51 -9.76 22.07
C HIS A 222 13.54 -9.69 20.94
N ARG A 223 13.57 -10.74 20.11
CA ARG A 223 14.33 -10.77 18.85
C ARG A 223 13.49 -10.17 17.72
N LYS A 224 14.06 -9.21 16.97
CA LYS A 224 13.43 -8.68 15.75
C LYS A 224 13.40 -9.74 14.65
N GLN A 225 12.21 -9.93 14.10
CA GLN A 225 11.81 -10.91 13.08
C GLN A 225 11.98 -10.29 11.67
N PHE A 226 12.52 -11.01 10.68
CA PHE A 226 12.52 -10.53 9.28
C PHE A 226 11.23 -10.90 8.52
N GLU A 227 10.38 -11.73 9.11
CA GLU A 227 9.01 -11.95 8.63
C GLU A 227 8.04 -11.52 9.72
N ASP A 228 7.79 -10.21 9.80
CA ASP A 228 6.54 -9.71 10.37
C ASP A 228 5.53 -9.68 9.21
N PRO A 229 4.36 -10.34 9.28
CA PRO A 229 3.31 -10.20 8.28
C PRO A 229 2.82 -8.74 8.08
N ASN A 230 3.27 -7.81 8.95
CA ASN A 230 3.06 -6.37 8.84
C ASN A 230 4.25 -5.58 8.24
N SER A 231 5.30 -6.25 7.74
CA SER A 231 6.41 -5.58 7.05
C SER A 231 5.99 -4.95 5.72
N ASP A 232 6.60 -3.80 5.40
CA ASP A 232 6.34 -2.98 4.22
C ASP A 232 6.27 -3.82 2.92
N PRO A 233 5.30 -3.60 2.02
CA PRO A 233 5.25 -4.27 0.71
C PRO A 233 6.42 -3.90 -0.23
N ASP A 234 7.24 -2.90 0.16
CA ASP A 234 8.50 -2.52 -0.49
C ASP A 234 9.75 -3.08 0.22
N GLN A 235 9.62 -3.83 1.33
CA GLN A 235 10.75 -4.63 1.84
C GLN A 235 11.01 -5.79 0.89
N ALA A 236 12.27 -5.97 0.49
CA ALA A 236 12.66 -7.12 -0.32
C ALA A 236 12.34 -8.40 0.47
N THR A 237 11.36 -9.19 0.00
CA THR A 237 11.00 -10.45 0.64
C THR A 237 12.18 -11.43 0.52
N PHE A 238 12.21 -12.47 1.38
CA PHE A 238 13.27 -13.47 1.29
C PHE A 238 13.34 -14.10 -0.11
N GLU A 239 12.20 -14.33 -0.77
CA GLU A 239 12.16 -14.86 -2.15
C GLU A 239 12.78 -13.90 -3.15
N ARG A 240 12.55 -12.60 -2.99
CA ARG A 240 13.15 -11.55 -3.84
C ARG A 240 14.65 -11.43 -3.59
N ILE A 241 15.07 -11.33 -2.33
CA ILE A 241 16.49 -11.29 -1.90
C ILE A 241 17.23 -12.54 -2.39
N TYR A 242 16.63 -13.72 -2.23
CA TYR A 242 17.20 -14.98 -2.68
C TYR A 242 17.28 -15.07 -4.20
N SER A 243 16.29 -14.57 -4.94
CA SER A 243 16.32 -14.55 -6.41
C SER A 243 17.34 -13.59 -6.99
N GLU A 244 17.52 -12.41 -6.36
CA GLU A 244 18.40 -11.34 -6.84
C GLU A 244 19.86 -11.57 -6.42
N CYS A 245 20.10 -12.21 -5.26
CA CYS A 245 21.45 -12.46 -4.72
C CYS A 245 21.87 -13.94 -4.74
N ARG A 246 21.15 -14.79 -5.48
CA ARG A 246 21.34 -16.25 -5.44
C ARG A 246 22.80 -16.68 -5.60
N GLU A 247 23.52 -16.02 -6.51
CA GLU A 247 24.89 -16.36 -6.88
C GLU A 247 25.95 -15.75 -5.95
N ASP A 248 25.56 -14.83 -5.06
CA ASP A 248 26.48 -14.05 -4.20
C ASP A 248 26.79 -14.73 -2.86
N LEU A 249 25.91 -15.63 -2.42
CA LEU A 249 26.04 -16.39 -1.17
C LEU A 249 26.15 -17.88 -1.47
N THR A 250 26.94 -18.58 -0.66
CA THR A 250 27.02 -20.05 -0.69
C THR A 250 25.76 -20.68 -0.10
N ASP A 251 25.45 -21.93 -0.46
CA ASP A 251 24.31 -22.68 0.07
C ASP A 251 24.29 -22.70 1.62
N LEU A 252 25.46 -22.77 2.25
CA LEU A 252 25.61 -22.74 3.71
C LEU A 252 25.33 -21.37 4.34
N GLU A 253 25.58 -20.29 3.60
CA GLU A 253 25.25 -18.93 4.04
C GLU A 253 23.74 -18.68 3.88
N TRP A 254 23.12 -19.19 2.81
CA TRP A 254 21.68 -19.13 2.64
C TRP A 254 20.93 -19.93 3.70
N ASP A 255 21.37 -21.16 4.00
CA ASP A 255 20.81 -21.98 5.07
C ASP A 255 20.91 -21.28 6.43
N LEU A 256 22.02 -20.56 6.67
CA LEU A 256 22.23 -19.78 7.88
C LEU A 256 21.28 -18.58 7.97
N ILE A 257 21.13 -17.80 6.91
CA ILE A 257 20.21 -16.66 6.86
C ILE A 257 18.76 -17.13 7.01
N TYR A 258 18.40 -18.21 6.31
CA TYR A 258 17.07 -18.80 6.39
C TYR A 258 16.76 -19.27 7.81
N SER A 259 17.65 -20.03 8.44
CA SER A 259 17.45 -20.54 9.80
C SER A 259 17.34 -19.44 10.85
N LEU A 260 18.13 -18.37 10.72
CA LEU A 260 18.20 -17.31 11.73
C LEU A 260 17.15 -16.22 11.57
N TYR A 261 16.75 -15.91 10.34
CA TYR A 261 15.96 -14.71 10.06
C TYR A 261 14.60 -15.03 9.43
N VAL A 262 14.47 -16.16 8.73
CA VAL A 262 13.26 -16.56 8.01
C VAL A 262 12.48 -17.62 8.81
N ALA A 263 12.97 -18.85 8.85
CA ALA A 263 12.25 -19.96 9.50
C ALA A 263 12.13 -19.82 11.00
N GLN A 264 13.17 -19.27 11.66
CA GLN A 264 13.26 -19.08 13.12
C GLN A 264 12.75 -20.29 13.93
N SER A 265 12.97 -21.49 13.39
CA SER A 265 12.34 -22.73 13.86
C SER A 265 12.79 -23.14 15.27
N ALA A 266 13.90 -22.57 15.75
CA ALA A 266 14.39 -22.71 17.10
C ALA A 266 15.15 -21.43 17.52
N PRO A 267 15.18 -21.10 18.83
CA PRO A 267 15.97 -19.98 19.30
C PRO A 267 17.48 -20.26 19.11
N VAL A 268 18.27 -19.22 18.84
CA VAL A 268 19.74 -19.25 18.69
C VAL A 268 20.46 -20.05 19.77
N GLN A 269 19.98 -20.06 21.02
CA GLN A 269 20.60 -20.85 22.09
C GLN A 269 20.43 -22.36 21.85
N ASP A 270 19.29 -22.79 21.33
CA ASP A 270 19.00 -24.19 20.99
C ASP A 270 19.73 -24.60 19.72
N LEU A 271 19.85 -23.70 18.73
CA LEU A 271 20.68 -23.91 17.54
C LEU A 271 22.17 -24.07 17.89
N LEU A 272 22.65 -23.33 18.88
CA LEU A 272 24.04 -23.41 19.35
C LEU A 272 24.30 -24.60 20.30
N ALA A 273 23.23 -25.19 20.85
CA ALA A 273 23.27 -26.44 21.60
C ALA A 273 23.27 -27.66 20.65
N ASP A 274 22.82 -27.51 19.40
CA ASP A 274 22.96 -28.52 18.37
C ASP A 274 24.38 -28.54 17.78
N ASP A 275 25.18 -29.52 18.20
CA ASP A 275 26.53 -29.74 17.72
C ASP A 275 26.61 -30.16 16.24
N ALA A 276 25.52 -30.66 15.64
CA ALA A 276 25.45 -30.95 14.22
C ALA A 276 25.23 -29.66 13.41
N PHE A 277 24.36 -28.76 13.88
CA PHE A 277 24.22 -27.40 13.33
C PHE A 277 25.53 -26.61 13.42
N CYS A 278 26.16 -26.58 14.60
CA CYS A 278 27.44 -25.89 14.79
C CYS A 278 28.53 -26.42 13.84
N ARG A 279 28.65 -27.75 13.67
CA ARG A 279 29.61 -28.34 12.74
C ARG A 279 29.33 -27.97 11.28
N ARG A 280 28.06 -27.97 10.85
CA ARG A 280 27.67 -27.61 9.47
C ARG A 280 28.05 -26.18 9.10
N HIS A 281 27.93 -25.23 10.02
CA HIS A 281 28.30 -23.82 9.78
C HIS A 281 29.73 -23.47 10.21
N GLY A 282 30.56 -24.47 10.53
CA GLY A 282 31.97 -24.29 10.87
C GLY A 282 32.20 -23.56 12.21
N ILE A 283 31.26 -23.68 13.14
CA ILE A 283 31.35 -23.15 14.51
C ILE A 283 31.97 -24.22 15.42
N ARG A 284 32.92 -23.81 16.26
CA ARG A 284 33.62 -24.75 17.15
C ARG A 284 32.69 -25.30 18.24
N THR A 285 32.37 -26.59 18.17
CA THR A 285 31.45 -27.26 19.12
C THR A 285 31.97 -27.30 20.55
N THR A 286 33.29 -27.24 20.75
CA THR A 286 33.92 -27.22 22.07
C THR A 286 34.06 -25.82 22.66
N ALA A 287 33.72 -24.77 21.92
CA ALA A 287 33.82 -23.39 22.38
C ALA A 287 32.69 -23.03 23.36
N SER A 288 32.92 -22.03 24.22
CA SER A 288 31.89 -21.56 25.15
C SER A 288 30.66 -21.03 24.40
N PRO A 289 29.44 -21.10 24.97
CA PRO A 289 28.22 -20.63 24.31
C PRO A 289 28.31 -19.18 23.82
N SER A 290 28.94 -18.30 24.59
CA SER A 290 29.18 -16.90 24.22
C SER A 290 30.11 -16.78 23.01
N THR A 291 31.14 -17.63 22.93
CA THR A 291 32.08 -17.67 21.80
C THR A 291 31.41 -18.23 20.56
N LYS A 292 30.63 -19.31 20.69
CA LYS A 292 29.83 -19.88 19.59
C LYS A 292 28.84 -18.85 19.03
N ARG A 293 28.17 -18.10 19.91
CA ARG A 293 27.24 -17.03 19.52
C ARG A 293 27.93 -15.91 18.77
N ARG A 294 29.11 -15.49 19.21
CA ARG A 294 29.91 -14.47 18.52
C ARG A 294 30.37 -14.94 17.14
N GLU A 295 30.81 -16.19 17.01
CA GLU A 295 31.19 -16.79 15.72
C GLU A 295 29.99 -16.89 14.76
N LEU A 296 28.83 -17.31 15.27
CA LEU A 296 27.58 -17.37 14.51
C LEU A 296 27.15 -16.00 13.98
N LEU A 297 27.14 -14.99 14.86
CA LEU A 297 26.73 -13.62 14.50
C LEU A 297 27.72 -12.96 13.55
N ALA A 298 29.02 -13.22 13.69
CA ALA A 298 30.03 -12.71 12.76
C ALA A 298 29.81 -13.28 11.34
N LYS A 299 29.51 -14.58 11.23
CA LYS A 299 29.20 -15.22 9.94
C LYS A 299 27.88 -14.72 9.34
N ALA A 300 26.86 -14.50 10.17
CA ALA A 300 25.60 -13.92 9.73
C ALA A 300 25.79 -12.48 9.22
N GLU A 301 26.58 -11.66 9.89
CA GLU A 301 26.88 -10.28 9.45
C GLU A 301 27.70 -10.26 8.16
N GLU A 302 28.62 -11.21 7.96
CA GLU A 302 29.37 -11.35 6.71
C GLU A 302 28.43 -11.68 5.53
N ALA A 303 27.52 -12.63 5.71
CA ALA A 303 26.52 -12.99 4.71
C ALA A 303 25.55 -11.83 4.40
N LEU A 304 25.04 -11.14 5.43
CA LEU A 304 24.21 -9.95 5.26
C LEU A 304 24.96 -8.80 4.58
N GLY A 305 26.27 -8.67 4.84
CA GLY A 305 27.15 -7.71 4.19
C GLY A 305 27.28 -7.93 2.69
N LYS A 306 27.28 -9.20 2.23
CA LYS A 306 27.26 -9.54 0.79
C LYS A 306 25.94 -9.14 0.15
N ILE A 307 24.81 -9.49 0.77
CA ILE A 307 23.47 -9.10 0.30
C ILE A 307 23.37 -7.57 0.17
N ARG A 308 23.82 -6.81 1.18
CA ARG A 308 23.80 -5.33 1.13
C ARG A 308 24.57 -4.74 -0.04
N LYS A 309 25.67 -5.37 -0.47
CA LYS A 309 26.48 -4.89 -1.61
C LYS A 309 25.78 -5.14 -2.94
N SER A 310 25.11 -6.29 -3.09
CA SER A 310 24.39 -6.65 -4.32
C SER A 310 23.18 -5.74 -4.57
N PHE A 311 22.55 -5.23 -3.52
CA PHE A 311 21.43 -4.27 -3.60
C PHE A 311 21.84 -2.79 -3.78
N GLN A 312 23.14 -2.47 -3.79
CA GLN A 312 23.66 -1.11 -3.98
C GLN A 312 24.17 -0.83 -5.42
N VAL A 313 24.02 -1.79 -6.33
CA VAL A 313 24.33 -1.64 -7.77
C VAL A 313 23.08 -1.30 -8.55
#